data_AF-A0A2N2VT57-F1
#
_entry.id   AF-A0A2N2VT57-F1
#
_cell.length_a   1.000
_cell.length_b   1.000
_cell.length_c   1.000
_cell.angle_alpha   90.00
_cell.angle_beta   90.00
_cell.angle_gamma   90.00
#
_symmetry.space_group_name_H-M   'P 1'
#
loop_
_entity.id
_entity.type
_entity.pdbx_description
1 polymer ?
#
loop_
_entity_poly.entity_id
_entity_poly.type
_entity_poly.pdbx_seq_one_letter_code
_entity_poly.pdbx_strand_id
1 'polypeptide(L)' 'MEIKVISVNISEKKGTVKVPVDQIELNANGVESDAHAGKWHRQVSLLGT' A
#
# COMPACT_ATOMS: atom_id res chain seq x y z
N MET A 1 -16.21 -16.34 -3.62
CA MET A 1 -16.29 -14.87 -3.50
C MET A 1 -15.15 -14.33 -4.34
N GLU A 2 -15.44 -13.49 -5.33
CA GLU A 2 -14.42 -12.91 -6.22
C GLU A 2 -13.90 -11.61 -5.58
N ILE A 3 -12.59 -11.53 -5.35
CA ILE A 3 -11.95 -10.33 -4.82
C ILE A 3 -11.36 -9.58 -6.01
N LYS A 4 -11.74 -8.31 -6.14
CA LYS A 4 -11.18 -7.41 -7.14
C LYS A 4 -10.44 -6.26 -6.47
N VAL A 5 -9.16 -6.09 -6.81
CA VAL A 5 -8.39 -4.90 -6.43
C VAL A 5 -8.75 -3.78 -7.41
N ILE A 6 -9.35 -2.70 -6.91
CA ILE A 6 -9.80 -1.57 -7.75
C ILE A 6 -8.67 -0.53 -7.93
N SER A 7 -7.79 -0.39 -6.94
CA SER A 7 -6.72 0.59 -6.94
C SER A 7 -5.63 0.18 -5.96
N VAL A 8 -4.38 0.49 -6.30
CA VAL A 8 -3.23 0.42 -5.40
C VAL A 8 -2.65 1.82 -5.24
N ASN A 9 -2.22 2.16 -4.04
CA ASN A 9 -1.88 3.53 -3.70
C ASN A 9 -0.67 3.60 -2.76
N ILE A 10 0.23 4.56 -3.01
CA ILE A 10 1.43 4.79 -2.19
C ILE A 10 1.40 6.16 -1.52
N SER A 11 2.05 6.27 -0.36
CA SER A 11 2.37 7.55 0.28
C SER A 11 3.84 7.87 0.07
N GLU A 12 4.17 9.02 -0.51
CA GLU A 12 5.58 9.47 -0.60
C GLU A 12 6.16 9.83 0.79
N LYS A 13 5.33 10.33 1.70
CA LYS A 13 5.70 10.70 3.07
C LYS A 13 4.64 10.22 4.07
N LYS A 14 5.03 9.98 5.32
CA LYS A 14 4.07 9.59 6.37
C LYS A 14 3.11 10.76 6.65
N GLY A 15 1.84 10.45 6.85
CA GLY A 15 0.80 11.44 7.14
C GLY A 15 0.31 12.24 5.91
N THR A 16 0.77 11.93 4.70
CA THR A 16 0.23 12.51 3.47
C THR A 16 -0.83 11.61 2.86
N VAL A 17 -1.71 12.22 2.05
CA VAL A 17 -2.69 11.49 1.24
C VAL A 17 -1.96 10.54 0.29
N LYS A 18 -2.48 9.32 0.15
CA LYS A 18 -1.96 8.32 -0.78
C LYS A 18 -2.34 8.69 -2.22
N VAL A 19 -1.44 8.43 -3.15
CA VAL A 19 -1.66 8.64 -4.59
C VAL A 19 -1.83 7.29 -5.29
N PRO A 20 -2.76 7.17 -6.25
CA PRO A 20 -2.92 5.95 -7.04
C PRO A 20 -1.71 5.72 -7.94
N VAL A 21 -1.34 4.46 -8.11
CA VAL A 21 -0.29 4.02 -9.05
C VAL A 21 -0.79 2.81 -9.84
N ASP A 22 -0.22 2.58 -11.02
CA ASP A 22 -0.65 1.52 -11.92
C ASP A 22 -0.36 0.12 -11.34
N GLN A 23 0.74 -0.02 -10.60
CA GLN A 23 1.16 -1.26 -9.97
C GLN A 23 2.00 -1.01 -8.72
N ILE A 24 2.06 -2.01 -7.84
CA ILE A 24 2.93 -2.02 -6.67
C ILE A 24 3.70 -3.35 -6.61
N GLU A 25 4.89 -3.32 -6.01
CA GLU A 25 5.55 -4.51 -5.50
C GLU A 25 5.27 -4.62 -4.00
N LEU A 26 4.75 -5.77 -3.56
CA LEU A 26 4.54 -6.08 -2.14
C LEU A 26 5.56 -7.13 -1.70
N ASN A 27 6.43 -6.77 -0.75
CA ASN A 27 7.46 -7.65 -0.22
C ASN A 27 7.40 -7.75 1.32
N ALA A 28 8.39 -8.42 1.94
CA ALA A 28 8.44 -8.65 3.38
C ALA A 28 8.51 -7.36 4.23
N ASN A 29 8.83 -6.23 3.61
CA ASN A 29 8.85 -4.92 4.25
C ASN A 29 7.61 -4.07 3.89
N GLY A 30 6.64 -4.59 3.14
CA GLY A 30 5.47 -3.85 2.69
C GLY A 30 5.55 -3.43 1.23
N VAL A 31 4.82 -2.37 0.89
CA VAL A 31 4.79 -1.84 -0.49
C VAL A 31 6.10 -1.12 -0.78
N GLU A 32 6.82 -1.56 -1.80
CA GLU A 32 8.08 -0.92 -2.20
C GLU A 32 7.87 0.57 -2.47
N SER A 33 8.79 1.40 -1.98
CA SER A 33 8.75 2.87 -2.06
C SER A 33 7.58 3.57 -1.35
N ASP A 34 6.71 2.87 -0.62
CA ASP A 34 5.74 3.52 0.28
C ASP A 34 6.42 3.98 1.57
N ALA A 35 6.06 5.16 2.07
CA ALA A 35 6.59 5.74 3.31
C ALA A 35 6.34 4.89 4.57
N HIS A 36 5.46 3.91 4.50
CA HIS A 36 5.14 2.94 5.55
C HIS A 36 5.92 1.63 5.39
N ALA A 37 6.77 1.47 4.37
CA ALA A 37 7.61 0.28 4.24
C ALA A 37 8.63 0.16 5.39
N GLY A 38 8.93 -1.06 5.78
CA GLY A 38 9.90 -1.42 6.80
C GLY A 38 9.55 -2.71 7.54
N LYS A 39 10.43 -3.14 8.43
CA LYS A 39 10.23 -4.35 9.24
C LYS A 39 9.34 -4.09 10.46
N TRP A 40 8.02 -4.07 10.26
CA TRP A 40 7.02 -3.87 11.31
C TRP A 40 5.64 -4.39 10.87
N HIS A 41 4.62 -4.33 11.73
CA HIS A 41 3.38 -5.10 11.52
C HIS A 41 2.31 -4.47 10.60
N ARG A 42 2.21 -3.14 10.48
CA ARG A 42 1.11 -2.50 9.72
C ARG A 42 1.57 -1.97 8.36
N GLN A 43 2.13 -2.87 7.56
CA GLN A 43 2.73 -2.57 6.25
C GLN A 43 1.71 -2.25 5.14
N VAL A 44 0.46 -2.71 5.28
CA VAL A 44 -0.61 -2.50 4.29
C VAL A 44 -1.89 -2.06 4.99
N SER A 45 -2.56 -1.05 4.42
CA SER A 45 -3.92 -0.66 4.77
C SER A 45 -4.87 -1.13 3.68
N LEU A 46 -5.96 -1.81 4.04
CA LEU A 46 -6.99 -2.26 3.11
C LEU A 46 -8.31 -1.52 3.40
N LEU A 47 -8.92 -0.99 2.34
CA LEU A 47 -10.26 -0.45 2.36
C LEU A 47 -11.11 -1.28 1.39
N GLY A 48 -12.20 -1.85 1.88
CA GLY A 48 -13.09 -2.70 1.10
C GLY A 48 -14.41 -2.94 1.83
N THR A 49 -15.39 -3.45 1.10
CA THR A 49 -16.73 -3.84 1.56
C THR A 49 -17.03 -5.28 1.17
#